data_AF-A0A0P7X1R6-F1
#
_entry.id   AF-A0A0P7X1R6-F1
#
_cell.length_a   1.000
_cell.length_b   1.000
_cell.length_c   1.000
_cell.angle_alpha   90.00
_cell.angle_beta   90.00
_cell.angle_gamma   90.00
#
_symmetry.space_group_name_H-M   'P 1'
#
loop_
_entity.id
_entity.type
_entity.pdbx_description
1 polymer ?
#
loop_
_entity_poly.entity_id
_entity_poly.type
_entity_poly.pdbx_seq_one_letter_code
_entity_poly.pdbx_strand_id
1 'polypeptide(L)'
;MDQNRKPASDIDATDAGEAAQRLARELHAALFPEEYDYMHDSVSEAKARLRGENPMGDKHVERVNEQRRQLGFTQFVVGPEGHNDDTFAWVKEQLRNGEEGRLREIVATRAEESLAVLRRKERARQQVQTPSWLDQTIDEMLSGDEFIYDGQDRSDPKVIAFRILGELYTVNSSGKNAPEFLRQIRRLLPGRSEAEYQNLLGYAKREWMEAYGY
;
A
#
# COMPACT_ATOMS: atom_id res chain seq x y z
N MET A 1 40.35 -47.63 4.39
CA MET A 1 39.90 -46.31 3.90
C MET A 1 38.38 -46.37 3.87
N ASP A 2 37.72 -46.44 5.02
CA ASP A 2 37.43 -45.38 6.00
C ASP A 2 36.43 -44.33 5.50
N GLN A 3 35.18 -44.64 5.85
CA GLN A 3 34.02 -43.83 6.23
C GLN A 3 33.96 -42.35 5.83
N ASN A 4 32.95 -42.00 5.04
CA ASN A 4 32.22 -40.74 5.21
C ASN A 4 30.76 -40.86 4.73
N ARG A 5 29.97 -41.73 5.37
CA ARG A 5 28.50 -41.64 5.31
C ARG A 5 28.07 -40.80 6.51
N LYS A 6 27.74 -39.53 6.25
CA LYS A 6 27.04 -38.67 7.22
C LYS A 6 25.80 -39.43 7.73
N PRO A 7 25.60 -39.58 9.05
CA PRO A 7 24.44 -40.27 9.58
C PRO A 7 23.17 -39.48 9.25
N ALA A 8 22.09 -40.18 8.86
CA ALA A 8 20.81 -39.58 8.48
C ALA A 8 20.18 -38.72 9.61
N SER A 9 20.59 -38.93 10.87
CA SER A 9 20.16 -38.15 12.04
C SER A 9 20.63 -36.70 12.02
N ASP A 10 21.76 -36.39 11.36
CA ASP A 10 22.28 -35.02 11.32
C ASP A 10 21.54 -34.15 10.30
N ILE A 11 20.94 -34.76 9.25
CA ILE A 11 20.22 -34.03 8.20
C ILE A 11 18.84 -33.58 8.72
N ASP A 12 18.11 -34.46 9.43
CA ASP A 12 16.82 -34.14 10.04
C ASP A 12 16.92 -33.06 11.13
N ALA A 13 18.00 -33.08 11.92
CA ALA A 13 18.24 -32.08 12.96
C ALA A 13 18.59 -30.69 12.36
N THR A 14 19.32 -30.65 11.24
CA THR A 14 19.58 -29.39 10.52
C THR A 14 18.33 -28.84 9.85
N ASP A 15 17.52 -29.67 9.18
CA ASP A 15 16.30 -29.21 8.50
C ASP A 15 15.24 -28.70 9.50
N ALA A 16 15.08 -29.37 10.64
CA ALA A 16 14.20 -28.90 11.71
C ALA A 16 14.69 -27.58 12.34
N GLY A 17 16.01 -27.43 12.51
CA GLY A 17 16.62 -26.20 13.00
C GLY A 17 16.43 -25.02 12.03
N GLU A 18 16.62 -25.25 10.74
CA GLU A 18 16.41 -24.25 9.68
C GLU A 18 14.93 -23.85 9.56
N ALA A 19 14.00 -24.82 9.63
CA ALA A 19 12.57 -24.56 9.61
C ALA A 19 12.12 -23.69 10.80
N ALA A 20 12.59 -24.01 12.02
CA ALA A 20 12.30 -23.23 13.21
C ALA A 20 12.87 -21.80 13.11
N GLN A 21 14.07 -21.65 12.55
CA GLN A 21 14.68 -20.33 12.36
C GLN A 21 13.95 -19.49 11.31
N ARG A 22 13.48 -20.11 10.23
CA ARG A 22 12.66 -19.44 9.21
C ARG A 22 11.33 -18.96 9.79
N LEU A 23 10.65 -19.82 10.56
CA LEU A 23 9.41 -19.47 11.24
C LEU A 23 9.61 -18.31 12.23
N ALA A 24 10.70 -18.33 13.00
CA ALA A 24 11.03 -17.23 13.92
C ALA A 24 11.19 -15.90 13.18
N ARG A 25 11.85 -15.90 12.00
CA ARG A 25 12.00 -14.68 11.19
C ARG A 25 10.67 -14.20 10.62
N GLU A 26 9.83 -15.12 10.13
CA GLU A 26 8.51 -14.80 9.60
C GLU A 26 7.63 -14.13 10.65
N LEU A 27 7.52 -14.74 11.84
CA LEU A 27 6.72 -14.20 12.94
C LEU A 27 7.30 -12.90 13.47
N HIS A 28 8.62 -12.78 13.54
CA HIS A 28 9.27 -11.55 13.96
C HIS A 28 8.96 -10.38 13.04
N ALA A 29 9.12 -10.57 11.72
CA ALA A 29 8.79 -9.54 10.74
C ALA A 29 7.31 -9.15 10.76
N ALA A 30 6.41 -10.10 11.06
CA ALA A 30 4.98 -9.83 11.18
C ALA A 30 4.59 -9.12 12.50
N LEU A 31 5.28 -9.42 13.60
CA LEU A 31 4.99 -8.86 14.92
C LEU A 31 5.65 -7.49 15.15
N PHE A 32 6.82 -7.25 14.56
CA PHE A 32 7.62 -6.04 14.71
C PHE A 32 8.04 -5.48 13.34
N PRO A 33 7.07 -5.14 12.46
CA PRO A 33 7.37 -4.63 11.12
C PRO A 33 8.19 -3.33 11.16
N GLU A 34 8.04 -2.51 12.19
CA GLU A 34 8.74 -1.24 12.36
C GLU A 34 10.27 -1.38 12.41
N GLU A 35 10.77 -2.54 12.82
CA GLU A 35 12.21 -2.82 12.86
C GLU A 35 12.81 -3.06 11.47
N TYR A 36 11.96 -3.20 10.44
CA TYR A 36 12.34 -3.43 9.06
C TYR A 36 12.00 -2.25 8.14
N ASP A 37 11.30 -1.22 8.62
CA ASP A 37 10.84 -0.10 7.80
C ASP A 37 11.99 0.63 7.08
N TYR A 38 13.18 0.68 7.69
CA TYR A 38 14.36 1.29 7.08
C TYR A 38 14.77 0.66 5.75
N MET A 39 14.37 -0.60 5.50
CA MET A 39 14.65 -1.30 4.24
C MET A 39 13.88 -0.70 3.05
N HIS A 40 12.84 0.10 3.33
CA HIS A 40 12.00 0.75 2.34
C HIS A 40 12.17 2.28 2.31
N ASP A 41 13.13 2.82 3.08
CA ASP A 41 13.39 4.25 3.12
C ASP A 41 13.90 4.77 1.76
N SER A 42 13.37 5.92 1.35
CA SER A 42 13.98 6.79 0.37
C SER A 42 15.30 7.38 0.90
N VAL A 43 16.12 7.93 0.00
CA VAL A 43 17.39 8.60 0.36
C VAL A 43 17.17 9.75 1.37
N SER A 44 16.04 10.44 1.29
CA SER A 44 15.65 11.50 2.23
C SER A 44 15.33 10.94 3.62
N GLU A 45 14.55 9.85 3.70
CA GLU A 45 14.15 9.23 4.96
C GLU A 45 15.34 8.61 5.69
N ALA A 46 16.23 7.94 4.95
CA ALA A 46 17.47 7.41 5.51
C ALA A 46 18.34 8.51 6.14
N LYS A 47 18.45 9.68 5.48
CA LYS A 47 19.17 10.84 6.03
C LYS A 47 18.49 11.41 7.27
N ALA A 48 17.16 11.39 7.33
CA ALA A 48 16.41 11.80 8.51
C ALA A 48 16.69 10.86 9.70
N ARG A 49 16.63 9.53 9.48
CA ARG A 49 16.98 8.55 10.53
C ARG A 49 18.40 8.68 11.05
N LEU A 50 19.36 8.99 10.18
CA LEU A 50 20.75 9.26 10.59
C LEU A 50 20.88 10.47 11.53
N ARG A 51 19.95 11.42 11.48
CA ARG A 51 19.86 12.55 12.42
C ARG A 51 19.03 12.23 13.67
N GLY A 52 18.52 11.00 13.80
CA GLY A 52 17.59 10.60 14.87
C GLY A 52 16.15 11.07 14.64
N GLU A 53 15.83 11.58 13.44
CA GLU A 53 14.45 11.93 13.08
C GLU A 53 13.73 10.66 12.62
N ASN A 54 12.55 10.40 13.17
CA ASN A 54 11.72 9.29 12.73
C ASN A 54 10.91 9.73 11.50
N PRO A 55 11.14 9.17 10.29
CA PRO A 55 10.37 9.52 9.10
C PRO A 55 8.93 9.00 9.15
N MET A 56 8.61 8.11 10.09
CA MET A 56 7.27 7.57 10.27
C MET A 56 6.35 8.64 10.88
N GLY A 57 5.14 8.77 10.34
CA GLY A 57 4.15 9.70 10.89
C GLY A 57 3.71 9.30 12.31
N ASP A 58 3.40 10.29 13.14
CA ASP A 58 3.10 10.13 14.58
C ASP A 58 2.07 9.04 14.89
N LYS A 59 0.97 8.99 14.12
CA LYS A 59 -0.07 7.96 14.30
C LYS A 59 0.44 6.54 14.08
N HIS A 60 1.40 6.37 13.17
CA HIS A 60 2.03 5.08 12.95
C HIS A 60 2.89 4.71 14.16
N VAL A 61 3.70 5.66 14.65
CA VAL A 61 4.57 5.50 15.81
C VAL A 61 3.78 5.15 17.08
N GLU A 62 2.69 5.87 17.35
CA GLU A 62 1.79 5.59 18.47
C GLU A 62 1.22 4.16 18.40
N ARG A 63 0.77 3.76 17.21
CA ARG A 63 0.20 2.42 16.99
C ARG A 63 1.23 1.31 17.24
N VAL A 64 2.45 1.43 16.71
CA VAL A 64 3.48 0.40 16.92
C VAL A 64 3.95 0.36 18.38
N ASN A 65 4.07 1.52 19.03
CA ASN A 65 4.42 1.59 20.45
C ASN A 65 3.34 0.96 21.35
N GLU A 66 2.06 1.14 21.00
CA GLU A 66 0.97 0.45 21.68
C GLU A 66 1.07 -1.08 21.50
N GLN A 67 1.35 -1.53 20.29
CA GLN A 67 1.53 -2.95 19.98
C GLN A 67 2.72 -3.56 20.74
N ARG A 68 3.83 -2.83 20.87
CA ARG A 68 4.99 -3.21 21.69
C ARG A 68 4.63 -3.29 23.17
N ARG A 69 3.92 -2.28 23.70
CA ARG A 69 3.47 -2.23 25.09
C ARG A 69 2.58 -3.42 25.45
N GLN A 70 1.66 -3.81 24.58
CA GLN A 70 0.79 -4.98 24.78
C GLN A 70 1.56 -6.29 24.89
N LEU A 71 2.74 -6.36 24.27
CA LEU A 71 3.66 -7.50 24.34
C LEU A 71 4.71 -7.35 25.46
N GLY A 72 4.69 -6.24 26.21
CA GLY A 72 5.60 -5.98 27.32
C GLY A 72 6.91 -5.30 26.94
N PHE A 73 7.02 -4.76 25.73
CA PHE A 73 8.23 -4.08 25.24
C PHE A 73 8.19 -2.57 25.45
N THR A 74 9.39 -1.99 25.46
CA THR A 74 9.61 -0.54 25.43
C THR A 74 9.25 0.05 24.05
N GLN A 75 9.10 1.37 24.02
CA GLN A 75 8.82 2.11 22.80
C GLN A 75 9.93 1.94 21.78
N PHE A 76 9.57 1.90 20.50
CA PHE A 76 10.52 1.86 19.41
C PHE A 76 11.21 3.22 19.25
N VAL A 77 12.53 3.23 19.36
CA VAL A 77 13.37 4.43 19.21
C VAL A 77 14.19 4.31 17.92
N VAL A 78 14.14 5.36 17.10
CA VAL A 78 14.89 5.46 15.84
C VAL A 78 16.15 6.28 16.04
N GLY A 79 17.24 5.85 15.40
CA GLY A 79 18.49 6.60 15.33
C GLY A 79 19.68 5.88 15.96
N PRO A 80 20.89 6.46 15.85
CA PRO A 80 22.14 5.82 16.27
C PRO A 80 22.23 5.56 17.78
N GLU A 81 21.49 6.31 18.60
CA GLU A 81 21.40 6.11 20.06
C GLU A 81 20.12 5.36 20.48
N GLY A 82 19.31 4.90 19.52
CA GLY A 82 18.09 4.15 19.79
C GLY A 82 18.42 2.78 20.38
N HIS A 83 18.03 2.55 21.63
CA HIS A 83 18.10 1.24 22.26
C HIS A 83 16.72 0.59 22.23
N ASN A 84 16.59 -0.52 21.51
CA ASN A 84 15.36 -1.31 21.42
C ASN A 84 15.60 -2.68 22.05
N ASP A 85 14.54 -3.25 22.62
CA ASP A 85 14.57 -4.60 23.19
C ASP A 85 14.89 -5.67 22.12
N ASP A 86 15.47 -6.80 22.54
CA ASP A 86 15.73 -7.96 21.67
C ASP A 86 14.44 -8.79 21.44
N THR A 87 13.57 -8.22 20.61
CA THR A 87 12.30 -8.77 20.15
C THR A 87 12.48 -10.11 19.41
N PHE A 88 13.58 -10.28 18.67
CA PHE A 88 13.87 -11.53 17.96
C PHE A 88 14.22 -12.67 18.92
N ALA A 89 15.01 -12.42 19.96
CA ALA A 89 15.24 -13.40 21.02
C ALA A 89 13.95 -13.81 21.71
N TRP A 90 13.06 -12.85 21.98
CA TRP A 90 11.76 -13.14 22.57
C TRP A 90 10.91 -14.04 21.67
N VAL A 91 10.81 -13.77 20.37
CA VAL A 91 10.05 -14.64 19.43
C VAL A 91 10.59 -16.07 19.43
N LYS A 92 11.91 -16.24 19.39
CA LYS A 92 12.53 -17.58 19.46
C LYS A 92 12.18 -18.29 20.76
N GLU A 93 12.14 -17.57 21.88
CA GLU A 93 11.82 -18.15 23.18
C GLU A 93 10.34 -18.55 23.27
N GLN A 94 9.42 -17.72 22.76
CA GLN A 94 8.01 -18.09 22.66
C GLN A 94 7.80 -19.34 21.81
N LEU A 95 8.51 -19.47 20.68
CA LEU A 95 8.45 -20.67 19.84
C LEU A 95 8.99 -21.92 20.55
N ARG A 96 10.08 -21.79 21.32
CA ARG A 96 10.60 -22.89 22.15
C ARG A 96 9.60 -23.34 23.22
N ASN A 97 8.80 -22.41 23.73
CA ASN A 97 7.74 -22.68 24.69
C ASN A 97 6.44 -23.20 24.06
N GLY A 98 6.40 -23.38 22.73
CA GLY A 98 5.22 -23.90 22.03
C GLY A 98 4.11 -22.88 21.78
N GLU A 99 4.39 -21.58 21.92
CA GLU A 99 3.42 -20.49 21.82
C GLU A 99 3.14 -20.05 20.37
N GLU A 100 3.47 -20.85 19.36
CA GLU A 100 3.28 -20.50 17.95
C GLU A 100 1.83 -20.07 17.64
N GLY A 101 0.85 -20.82 18.15
CA GLY A 101 -0.57 -20.52 17.94
C GLY A 101 -0.97 -19.13 18.44
N ARG A 102 -0.50 -18.76 19.64
CA ARG A 102 -0.72 -17.45 20.24
C ARG A 102 -0.06 -16.34 19.42
N LEU A 103 1.17 -16.54 18.94
CA LEU A 103 1.86 -15.55 18.10
C LEU A 103 1.12 -15.34 16.78
N ARG A 104 0.64 -16.41 16.14
CA ARG A 104 -0.16 -16.33 14.91
C ARG A 104 -1.49 -15.64 15.13
N GLU A 105 -2.14 -15.87 16.26
CA GLU A 105 -3.38 -15.18 16.63
C GLU A 105 -3.15 -13.67 16.74
N ILE A 106 -2.09 -13.24 17.42
CA ILE A 106 -1.72 -11.81 17.50
C ILE A 106 -1.52 -11.21 16.11
N VAL A 107 -0.77 -11.89 15.23
CA VAL A 107 -0.52 -11.45 13.85
C VAL A 107 -1.84 -11.34 13.07
N ALA A 108 -2.71 -12.34 13.18
CA ALA A 108 -4.00 -12.36 12.49
C ALA A 108 -4.90 -11.22 12.95
N THR A 109 -5.04 -11.00 14.26
CA THR A 109 -5.85 -9.89 14.80
C THR A 109 -5.35 -8.54 14.31
N ARG A 110 -4.03 -8.29 14.33
CA ARG A 110 -3.45 -7.03 13.84
C ARG A 110 -3.66 -6.83 12.34
N ALA A 111 -3.59 -7.90 11.56
CA ALA A 111 -3.88 -7.86 10.13
C ALA A 111 -5.36 -7.52 9.85
N GLU A 112 -6.28 -8.11 10.62
CA GLU A 112 -7.72 -7.79 10.53
C GLU A 112 -8.03 -6.35 10.91
N GLU A 113 -7.43 -5.83 11.98
CA GLU A 113 -7.55 -4.42 12.39
C GLU A 113 -7.06 -3.47 11.28
N SER A 114 -5.91 -3.79 10.68
CA SER A 114 -5.34 -3.00 9.58
C SER A 114 -6.26 -3.01 8.36
N LEU A 115 -6.80 -4.17 7.99
CA LEU A 115 -7.80 -4.30 6.92
C LEU A 115 -9.10 -3.55 7.25
N ALA A 116 -9.55 -3.55 8.49
CA ALA A 116 -10.73 -2.82 8.91
C ALA A 116 -10.53 -1.30 8.80
N VAL A 117 -9.34 -0.79 9.15
CA VAL A 117 -8.99 0.62 8.96
C VAL A 117 -8.99 0.98 7.47
N LEU A 118 -8.40 0.15 6.60
CA LEU A 118 -8.41 0.37 5.15
C LEU A 118 -9.85 0.38 4.60
N ARG A 119 -10.67 -0.60 4.99
CA ARG A 119 -12.09 -0.66 4.61
C ARG A 119 -12.87 0.55 5.10
N ARG A 120 -12.58 1.06 6.30
CA ARG A 120 -13.22 2.26 6.85
C ARG A 120 -12.82 3.51 6.06
N LYS A 121 -11.54 3.67 5.74
CA LYS A 121 -11.05 4.75 4.88
C LYS A 121 -11.71 4.70 3.52
N GLU A 122 -11.78 3.51 2.91
CA GLU A 122 -12.41 3.32 1.61
C GLU A 122 -13.91 3.63 1.65
N ARG A 123 -14.64 3.18 2.68
CA ARG A 123 -16.05 3.55 2.87
C ARG A 123 -16.23 5.06 3.07
N ALA A 124 -15.38 5.70 3.86
CA ALA A 124 -15.43 7.15 4.07
C ALA A 124 -15.16 7.90 2.77
N ARG A 125 -14.19 7.44 1.96
CA ARG A 125 -13.94 7.95 0.61
C ARG A 125 -15.20 7.83 -0.26
N GLN A 126 -15.80 6.64 -0.32
CA GLN A 126 -17.01 6.39 -1.11
C GLN A 126 -18.22 7.23 -0.66
N GLN A 127 -18.33 7.55 0.63
CA GLN A 127 -19.40 8.43 1.15
C GLN A 127 -19.26 9.88 0.67
N VAL A 128 -18.03 10.36 0.49
CA VAL A 128 -17.77 11.73 0.01
C VAL A 128 -17.83 11.79 -1.52
N GLN A 129 -17.39 10.73 -2.21
CA GLN A 129 -17.38 10.61 -3.66
C GLN A 129 -18.78 10.31 -4.23
N THR A 130 -19.73 11.20 -3.98
CA THR A 130 -21.05 11.17 -4.61
C THR A 130 -20.96 11.49 -6.11
N PRO A 131 -21.97 11.13 -6.93
CA PRO A 131 -22.00 11.53 -8.35
C PRO A 131 -21.86 13.05 -8.55
N SER A 132 -22.45 13.86 -7.65
CA SER A 132 -22.34 15.32 -7.67
C SER A 132 -20.93 15.81 -7.33
N TRP A 133 -20.24 15.15 -6.38
CA TRP A 133 -18.85 15.48 -6.07
C TRP A 133 -17.95 15.23 -7.28
N LEU A 134 -18.13 14.08 -7.95
CA LEU A 134 -17.33 13.74 -9.12
C LEU A 134 -17.62 14.65 -10.32
N ASP A 135 -18.88 15.04 -10.52
CA ASP A 135 -19.26 16.02 -11.53
C ASP A 135 -18.54 17.35 -11.28
N GLN A 136 -18.56 17.84 -10.04
CA GLN A 136 -17.88 19.08 -9.66
C GLN A 136 -16.36 18.98 -9.83
N THR A 137 -15.72 17.91 -9.35
CA THR A 137 -14.28 17.69 -9.49
C THR A 137 -13.86 17.71 -10.96
N ILE A 138 -14.63 17.04 -11.84
CA ILE A 138 -14.33 17.02 -13.27
C ILE A 138 -14.53 18.41 -13.89
N ASP A 139 -15.57 19.15 -13.51
CA ASP A 139 -15.83 20.49 -14.03
C ASP A 139 -14.74 21.48 -13.61
N GLU A 140 -14.29 21.41 -12.35
CA GLU A 140 -13.19 22.20 -11.82
C GLU A 140 -11.87 21.87 -12.53
N MET A 141 -11.55 20.59 -12.70
CA MET A 141 -10.34 20.12 -13.39
C MET A 141 -10.31 20.53 -14.87
N LEU A 142 -11.45 20.48 -15.56
CA LEU A 142 -11.54 20.96 -16.96
C LEU A 142 -11.47 22.48 -17.08
N SER A 143 -11.88 23.21 -16.03
CA SER A 143 -11.86 24.68 -15.99
C SER A 143 -10.51 25.26 -15.56
N GLY A 144 -9.69 24.47 -14.87
CA GLY A 144 -8.38 24.87 -14.34
C GLY A 144 -7.30 25.09 -15.40
N ASP A 145 -6.35 25.96 -15.10
CA ASP A 145 -5.25 26.33 -16.00
C ASP A 145 -4.06 25.36 -15.95
N GLU A 146 -4.07 24.42 -14.99
CA GLU A 146 -2.92 23.57 -14.63
C GLU A 146 -2.47 22.59 -15.73
N PHE A 147 -3.27 22.39 -16.79
CA PHE A 147 -3.01 21.39 -17.82
C PHE A 147 -3.20 21.87 -19.27
N ILE A 148 -3.17 23.18 -19.53
CA ILE A 148 -3.46 23.75 -20.86
C ILE A 148 -2.16 24.17 -21.56
N TYR A 149 -1.84 23.53 -22.69
CA TYR A 149 -0.74 23.96 -23.55
C TYR A 149 -1.19 25.04 -24.55
N ASP A 150 -2.46 25.06 -24.96
CA ASP A 150 -3.06 26.18 -25.71
C ASP A 150 -4.59 26.21 -25.53
N GLY A 151 -5.22 27.40 -25.58
CA GLY A 151 -6.64 27.60 -25.29
C GLY A 151 -7.63 26.80 -26.18
N GLN A 152 -7.15 26.21 -27.27
CA GLN A 152 -7.92 25.31 -28.16
C GLN A 152 -8.18 23.92 -27.55
N ASP A 153 -7.39 23.48 -26.56
CA ASP A 153 -7.47 22.15 -25.95
C ASP A 153 -8.74 21.96 -25.11
N ARG A 154 -9.39 23.04 -24.66
CA ARG A 154 -10.53 22.99 -23.72
C ARG A 154 -11.81 22.42 -24.33
N SER A 155 -11.95 22.47 -25.65
CA SER A 155 -13.16 22.02 -26.34
C SER A 155 -12.95 20.79 -27.22
N ASP A 156 -11.71 20.29 -27.34
CA ASP A 156 -11.43 19.08 -28.10
C ASP A 156 -12.01 17.85 -27.37
N PRO A 157 -12.95 17.10 -28.00
CA PRO A 157 -13.52 15.89 -27.43
C PRO A 157 -12.51 14.83 -26.99
N LYS A 158 -11.38 14.73 -27.70
CA LYS A 158 -10.31 13.78 -27.40
C LYS A 158 -9.53 14.17 -26.16
N VAL A 159 -9.24 15.46 -26.00
CA VAL A 159 -8.57 16.00 -24.80
C VAL A 159 -9.48 15.86 -23.59
N ILE A 160 -10.76 16.22 -23.71
CA ILE A 160 -11.76 16.05 -22.65
C ILE A 160 -11.86 14.56 -22.26
N ALA A 161 -11.97 13.67 -23.23
CA ALA A 161 -12.00 12.22 -22.99
C ALA A 161 -10.74 11.74 -22.26
N PHE A 162 -9.55 12.13 -22.72
CA PHE A 162 -8.30 11.77 -22.05
C PHE A 162 -8.27 12.22 -20.59
N ARG A 163 -8.67 13.47 -20.31
CA ARG A 163 -8.67 14.04 -18.96
C ARG A 163 -9.68 13.38 -18.02
N ILE A 164 -10.91 13.17 -18.47
CA ILE A 164 -11.93 12.45 -17.69
C ILE A 164 -11.42 11.07 -17.30
N LEU A 165 -10.82 10.33 -18.24
CA LEU A 165 -10.32 9.00 -17.94
C LEU A 165 -9.19 9.03 -16.89
N GLY A 166 -8.31 10.01 -16.99
CA GLY A 166 -7.24 10.24 -16.00
C GLY A 166 -7.77 10.51 -14.61
N GLU A 167 -8.71 11.45 -14.49
CA GLU A 167 -9.32 11.79 -13.21
C GLU A 167 -10.04 10.58 -12.61
N LEU A 168 -10.72 9.79 -13.45
CA LEU A 168 -11.34 8.55 -13.01
C LEU A 168 -10.33 7.50 -12.55
N TYR A 169 -9.11 7.45 -13.11
CA TYR A 169 -8.06 6.58 -12.59
C TYR A 169 -7.52 7.05 -11.24
N THR A 170 -7.42 8.36 -11.02
CA THR A 170 -7.07 8.95 -9.71
C THR A 170 -8.14 8.62 -8.65
N VAL A 171 -9.41 8.77 -9.02
CA VAL A 171 -10.57 8.52 -8.17
C VAL A 171 -10.80 7.02 -7.94
N ASN A 172 -10.57 6.18 -8.95
CA ASN A 172 -10.78 4.75 -8.91
C ASN A 172 -9.74 4.01 -9.76
N SER A 173 -8.68 3.56 -9.10
CA SER A 173 -7.56 2.83 -9.73
C SER A 173 -7.91 1.39 -10.13
N SER A 174 -9.10 0.88 -9.77
CA SER A 174 -9.50 -0.51 -10.07
C SER A 174 -9.84 -0.78 -11.56
N GLY A 175 -9.79 0.25 -12.40
CA GLY A 175 -9.99 0.14 -13.85
C GLY A 175 -11.43 -0.05 -14.31
N LYS A 176 -12.41 -0.15 -13.39
CA LYS A 176 -13.84 -0.24 -13.69
C LYS A 176 -14.50 1.12 -13.97
N ASN A 177 -13.83 1.96 -14.74
CA ASN A 177 -14.23 3.36 -14.95
C ASN A 177 -15.11 3.58 -16.18
N ALA A 178 -15.31 2.56 -17.03
CA ALA A 178 -16.02 2.72 -18.30
C ALA A 178 -17.48 3.24 -18.16
N PRO A 179 -18.32 2.74 -17.22
CA PRO A 179 -19.68 3.26 -17.08
C PRO A 179 -19.70 4.74 -16.67
N GLU A 180 -18.83 5.11 -15.73
CA GLU A 180 -18.76 6.47 -15.21
C GLU A 180 -18.14 7.42 -16.24
N PHE A 181 -17.11 6.98 -16.96
CA PHE A 181 -16.58 7.69 -18.12
C PHE A 181 -17.68 8.02 -19.12
N LEU A 182 -18.49 7.03 -19.50
CA LEU A 182 -19.57 7.20 -20.47
C LEU A 182 -20.66 8.14 -19.93
N ARG A 183 -20.91 8.17 -18.61
CA ARG A 183 -21.80 9.14 -17.99
C ARG A 183 -21.25 10.56 -18.13
N GLN A 184 -19.98 10.77 -17.78
CA GLN A 184 -19.32 12.07 -17.79
C GLN A 184 -19.19 12.65 -19.20
N ILE A 185 -18.75 11.83 -20.17
CA ILE A 185 -18.57 12.30 -21.54
C ILE A 185 -19.90 12.67 -22.20
N ARG A 186 -21.00 11.97 -21.87
CA ARG A 186 -22.36 12.34 -22.33
C ARG A 186 -22.84 13.65 -21.72
N ARG A 187 -22.52 13.88 -20.44
CA ARG A 187 -22.85 15.12 -19.72
C ARG A 187 -22.14 16.32 -20.35
N LEU A 188 -20.86 16.17 -20.67
CA LEU A 188 -20.00 17.25 -21.15
C LEU A 188 -20.06 17.48 -22.67
N LEU A 189 -20.32 16.44 -23.46
CA LEU A 189 -20.37 16.48 -24.92
C LEU A 189 -21.70 15.91 -25.47
N PRO A 190 -22.84 16.55 -25.19
CA PRO A 190 -24.15 16.04 -25.60
C PRO A 190 -24.31 16.02 -27.13
N GLY A 191 -25.22 15.18 -27.61
CA GLY A 191 -25.62 15.14 -29.03
C GLY A 191 -24.80 14.20 -29.93
N ARG A 192 -23.90 13.39 -29.36
CA ARG A 192 -23.14 12.36 -30.10
C ARG A 192 -23.84 11.00 -30.05
N SER A 193 -23.53 10.16 -31.03
CA SER A 193 -23.98 8.77 -31.10
C SER A 193 -23.24 7.88 -30.10
N GLU A 194 -23.82 6.71 -29.78
CA GLU A 194 -23.18 5.75 -28.88
C GLU A 194 -21.82 5.28 -29.40
N ALA A 195 -21.70 5.07 -30.72
CA ALA A 195 -20.44 4.69 -31.35
C ALA A 195 -19.34 5.74 -31.16
N GLU A 196 -19.69 7.03 -31.21
CA GLU A 196 -18.73 8.11 -30.97
C GLU A 196 -18.24 8.15 -29.51
N TYR A 197 -19.12 7.94 -28.53
CA TYR A 197 -18.69 7.86 -27.12
C TYR A 197 -17.78 6.67 -26.87
N GLN A 198 -18.07 5.51 -27.45
CA GLN A 198 -17.22 4.33 -27.36
C GLN A 198 -15.86 4.55 -28.03
N ASN A 199 -15.83 5.27 -29.17
CA ASN A 199 -14.57 5.64 -29.84
C ASN A 199 -13.72 6.57 -28.97
N LEU A 200 -14.33 7.54 -28.28
CA LEU A 200 -13.63 8.42 -27.35
C LEU A 200 -13.07 7.67 -26.14
N LEU A 201 -13.82 6.71 -25.58
CA LEU A 201 -13.32 5.83 -24.52
C LEU A 201 -12.13 5.00 -25.01
N GLY A 202 -12.24 4.40 -26.20
CA GLY A 202 -11.17 3.60 -26.79
C GLY A 202 -9.92 4.43 -27.09
N TYR A 203 -10.09 5.65 -27.59
CA TYR A 203 -9.01 6.61 -27.80
C TYR A 203 -8.33 6.95 -26.48
N ALA A 204 -9.07 7.45 -25.48
CA ALA A 204 -8.51 7.85 -24.19
C ALA A 204 -7.74 6.70 -23.51
N LYS A 205 -8.25 5.46 -23.57
CA LYS A 205 -7.55 4.28 -23.05
C LYS A 205 -6.21 4.03 -23.73
N ARG A 206 -6.15 4.11 -25.06
CA ARG A 206 -4.90 3.91 -25.80
C ARG A 206 -3.87 4.98 -25.45
N GLU A 207 -4.26 6.23 -25.48
CA GLU A 207 -3.35 7.34 -25.13
C GLU A 207 -2.86 7.24 -23.69
N TRP A 208 -3.73 6.84 -22.75
CA TRP A 208 -3.30 6.61 -21.36
C TRP A 208 -2.31 5.45 -21.23
N MET A 209 -2.52 4.35 -21.97
CA MET A 209 -1.57 3.24 -22.01
C MET A 209 -0.24 3.66 -22.65
N GLU A 210 -0.27 4.48 -23.70
CA GLU A 210 0.95 4.98 -24.37
C GLU A 210 1.73 5.96 -23.48
N ALA A 211 1.03 6.85 -22.77
CA ALA A 211 1.65 7.86 -21.92
C ALA A 211 2.17 7.31 -20.58
N TYR A 212 1.47 6.32 -19.99
CA TYR A 212 1.74 5.88 -18.61
C TYR A 212 1.98 4.38 -18.45
N GLY A 213 1.92 3.58 -19.52
CA GLY A 213 2.39 2.20 -19.61
C GLY A 213 2.17 1.34 -18.36
N TYR A 214 0.98 0.73 -18.24
CA TYR A 214 0.75 -0.41 -17.35
C TYR A 214 0.82 -1.73 -18.12
#